data_AF-A0AAJ2AXG3-F1
#
_entry.id   AF-A0AAJ2AXG3-F1
#
_cell.length_a   1.000
_cell.length_b   1.000
_cell.length_c   1.000
_cell.angle_alpha   90.00
_cell.angle_beta   90.00
_cell.angle_gamma   90.00
#
_symmetry.space_group_name_H-M   'P 1'
#
loop_
_entity.id
_entity.type
_entity.pdbx_description
1 polymer ?
#
loop_
_entity_poly.entity_id
_entity_poly.type
_entity_poly.pdbx_seq_one_letter_code
_entity_poly.pdbx_strand_id
1 'polypeptide(L)' 'MSAFAYIEASDVPRPLMDNAARRTADGDKLIAFIGCPVTGIEQDDGEIQFPFPRRPEIHDPLISWLCHWGLSFRVEM' A
#
# COMPACT_ATOMS: atom_id res chain seq x y z
N MET A 1 13.01 9.97 10.37
CA MET A 1 12.59 8.56 10.50
C MET A 1 11.25 8.43 9.80
N SER A 2 11.29 7.85 8.60
CA SER A 2 10.12 7.53 7.77
C SER A 2 9.72 6.09 8.05
N ALA A 3 8.47 5.86 8.42
CA ALA A 3 7.95 4.51 8.57
C ALA A 3 7.31 4.05 7.25
N PHE A 4 7.23 2.74 7.06
CA PHE A 4 6.58 2.10 5.93
C PHE A 4 5.66 0.98 6.40
N ALA A 5 4.51 0.86 5.76
CA ALA A 5 3.59 -0.25 5.93
C ALA A 5 3.75 -1.23 4.77
N TYR A 6 3.79 -2.52 5.06
CA TYR A 6 3.93 -3.57 4.06
C TYR A 6 2.74 -4.51 4.14
N ILE A 7 2.22 -4.89 2.98
CA ILE A 7 1.19 -5.92 2.82
C ILE A 7 1.68 -6.97 1.83
N GLU A 8 1.20 -8.19 1.96
CA GLU A 8 1.42 -9.24 0.97
C GLU A 8 0.51 -9.00 -0.25
N ALA A 9 1.06 -8.96 -1.47
CA ALA A 9 0.24 -8.80 -2.67
C ALA A 9 -0.75 -9.97 -2.85
N SER A 10 -0.41 -11.14 -2.30
CA SER A 10 -1.26 -12.34 -2.32
C SER A 10 -2.50 -12.23 -1.41
N ASP A 11 -2.47 -11.39 -0.38
CA ASP A 11 -3.59 -11.12 0.52
C ASP A 11 -4.56 -10.08 -0.04
N VAL A 12 -4.17 -9.35 -1.09
CA VAL A 12 -5.02 -8.32 -1.70
C VAL A 12 -6.19 -8.98 -2.45
N PRO A 13 -7.45 -8.63 -2.14
CA PRO A 13 -8.61 -9.15 -2.86
C PRO A 13 -8.49 -8.93 -4.37
N ARG A 14 -8.76 -9.97 -5.17
CA ARG A 14 -8.66 -9.90 -6.64
C ARG A 14 -9.37 -8.69 -7.26
N PRO A 15 -10.61 -8.33 -6.88
CA PRO A 15 -11.27 -7.16 -7.44
C PRO A 15 -10.49 -5.85 -7.21
N LEU A 16 -9.81 -5.72 -6.06
CA LEU A 16 -8.99 -4.56 -5.75
C LEU A 16 -7.69 -4.56 -6.57
N MET A 17 -7.08 -5.74 -6.74
CA MET A 17 -5.86 -5.93 -7.53
C MET A 17 -6.07 -5.69 -9.04
N ASP A 18 -7.19 -6.17 -9.58
CA ASP A 18 -7.53 -6.06 -11.01
C ASP A 18 -7.80 -4.60 -11.43
N ASN A 19 -8.25 -3.77 -10.49
CA ASN A 19 -8.53 -2.36 -10.72
C ASN A 19 -7.38 -1.43 -10.27
N ALA A 20 -6.24 -2.00 -9.86
CA ALA A 20 -5.09 -1.22 -9.45
C ALA A 20 -4.41 -0.57 -10.67
N ALA A 21 -4.07 0.71 -10.56
CA ALA A 21 -3.27 1.39 -11.56
C ALA A 21 -1.79 1.12 -11.30
N ARG A 22 -1.06 0.69 -12.33
CA ARG A 22 0.39 0.42 -12.25
C ARG A 22 1.18 1.35 -13.15
N ARG A 23 2.35 1.76 -12.68
CA ARG A 23 3.30 2.58 -13.46
C ARG A 23 4.73 2.27 -13.03
N THR A 24 5.64 2.16 -13.99
CA THR A 24 7.08 2.17 -13.70
C THR A 24 7.62 3.59 -13.72
N ALA A 25 8.37 4.00 -12.70
CA ALA A 25 9.04 5.29 -12.62
C ALA A 25 10.36 5.15 -11.85
N ASP A 26 11.46 5.68 -12.39
CA ASP A 26 12.78 5.70 -11.74
C ASP A 26 13.30 4.33 -11.23
N GLY A 27 12.83 3.23 -11.84
CA GLY A 27 13.17 1.86 -11.46
C GLY A 27 12.14 1.18 -10.56
N ASP A 28 11.22 1.93 -9.97
CA ASP A 28 10.18 1.42 -9.07
C ASP A 28 8.91 1.01 -9.82
N LYS A 29 8.30 -0.08 -9.37
CA LYS A 29 6.98 -0.56 -9.81
C LYS A 29 5.91 0.04 -8.90
N LEU A 30 5.38 1.20 -9.28
CA LEU A 30 4.35 1.90 -8.51
C LEU A 30 2.99 1.24 -8.72
N ILE A 31 2.22 1.12 -7.63
CA ILE A 31 0.85 0.62 -7.63
C ILE A 31 -0.07 1.55 -6.82
N ALA A 32 -1.22 1.91 -7.40
CA ALA A 32 -2.24 2.71 -6.74
C ALA A 32 -3.57 1.94 -6.72
N PHE A 33 -4.12 1.78 -5.51
CA PHE A 33 -5.39 1.10 -5.29
C PHE A 33 -6.53 2.10 -5.15
N ILE A 34 -7.73 1.70 -5.60
CA ILE A 34 -8.94 2.51 -5.45
C ILE A 34 -9.19 2.77 -3.96
N GLY A 35 -9.36 4.05 -3.61
CA GLY A 35 -9.63 4.48 -2.25
C GLY A 35 -8.43 4.46 -1.30
N CYS A 36 -7.25 3.96 -1.72
CA CYS A 36 -6.05 4.05 -0.91
C CYS A 36 -5.49 5.48 -0.99
N PRO A 37 -5.17 6.14 0.14
CA PRO A 37 -4.75 7.54 0.13
C PRO A 37 -3.31 7.74 -0.37
N VAL A 38 -2.55 6.66 -0.58
CA VAL A 38 -1.14 6.68 -0.96
C VAL A 38 -0.85 5.68 -2.08
N THR A 39 0.20 5.97 -2.85
CA THR A 39 0.76 5.04 -3.83
C THR A 39 1.74 4.10 -3.13
N GLY A 40 1.65 2.81 -3.45
CA GLY A 40 2.60 1.81 -2.99
C GLY A 40 3.66 1.47 -4.05
N ILE A 41 4.64 0.67 -3.64
CA ILE A 41 5.71 0.15 -4.48
C ILE A 41 5.69 -1.37 -4.37
N GLU A 42 5.48 -2.06 -5.50
CA GLU A 42 5.61 -3.53 -5.60
C GLU A 42 7.09 -3.90 -5.44
N GLN A 43 7.38 -4.67 -4.38
CA GLN A 43 8.70 -5.21 -4.08
C GLN A 43 8.91 -6.53 -4.82
N ASP A 44 10.18 -6.93 -4.99
CA ASP A 44 10.51 -8.16 -5.72
C ASP A 44 10.21 -9.45 -4.92
N ASP A 45 9.99 -9.34 -3.60
CA ASP A 45 9.58 -10.44 -2.71
C ASP A 45 8.06 -10.70 -2.70
N GLY A 46 7.28 -9.87 -3.40
CA GLY A 46 5.82 -10.00 -3.48
C GLY A 46 5.07 -9.13 -2.48
N GLU A 47 5.76 -8.33 -1.68
CA GLU A 47 5.11 -7.33 -0.83
C GLU A 47 4.82 -6.03 -1.58
N ILE A 48 3.90 -5.24 -1.02
CA ILE A 48 3.63 -3.87 -1.45
C ILE A 48 3.97 -2.94 -0.29
N GLN A 49 4.97 -2.10 -0.52
CA GLN A 49 5.41 -1.09 0.44
C GLN A 49 4.61 0.19 0.25
N PHE A 50 4.04 0.71 1.33
CA PHE A 50 3.41 2.03 1.38
C PHE A 50 4.17 2.97 2.31
N PRO A 51 4.29 4.26 1.97
CA PRO A 51 4.72 5.24 2.95
C PRO A 51 3.74 5.23 4.12
N PHE A 52 4.25 5.38 5.34
CA PHE A 52 3.45 5.45 6.56
C PHE A 52 3.60 6.82 7.23
N PRO A 53 2.81 7.83 6.79
CA PRO A 53 2.96 9.19 7.26
C PRO A 53 2.55 9.34 8.72
N ARG A 54 3.14 10.32 9.42
CA ARG A 54 2.72 10.68 10.78
C ARG A 54 1.56 11.68 10.83
N ARG A 55 1.22 12.27 9.67
CA ARG A 55 0.15 13.26 9.53
C ARG A 55 -1.21 12.53 9.62
N PRO A 56 -2.06 12.81 10.62
CA PRO A 56 -3.32 12.09 10.82
C PRO A 56 -4.22 12.09 9.59
N GLU A 57 -4.16 13.17 8.80
CA GLU A 57 -5.00 13.38 7.61
C GLU A 57 -4.75 12.34 6.50
N ILE A 58 -3.61 11.66 6.52
CA ILE A 58 -3.26 10.59 5.57
C ILE A 58 -3.12 9.26 6.30
N HIS A 59 -2.58 9.28 7.51
CA HIS A 59 -2.38 8.11 8.35
C HIS A 59 -3.71 7.38 8.66
N ASP A 60 -4.70 8.10 9.16
CA ASP A 60 -5.95 7.47 9.61
C ASP A 60 -6.77 6.90 8.43
N PRO A 61 -6.86 7.59 7.27
CA PRO A 61 -7.43 7.00 6.07
C PRO A 61 -6.68 5.76 5.57
N LEU A 62 -5.34 5.72 5.68
CA LEU A 62 -4.56 4.55 5.27
C LEU A 62 -4.88 3.34 6.15
N ILE A 63 -4.89 3.53 7.47
CA ILE A 63 -5.27 2.48 8.43
C ILE A 63 -6.71 2.03 8.19
N SER A 64 -7.64 2.97 8.03
CA SER A 64 -9.04 2.67 7.74
C SER A 64 -9.20 1.86 6.45
N TRP A 65 -8.46 2.20 5.40
CA TRP A 65 -8.47 1.47 4.13
C TRP A 65 -7.92 0.05 4.28
N LEU A 66 -6.79 -0.13 4.97
CA LEU A 66 -6.22 -1.45 5.26
C LEU A 66 -7.22 -2.33 6.03
N CYS A 67 -7.85 -1.76 7.07
CA CYS A 67 -8.87 -2.44 7.87
C CYS A 67 -10.15 -2.74 7.06
N HIS A 68 -10.60 -1.83 6.20
CA HIS A 68 -11.79 -2.02 5.37
C HIS A 68 -11.66 -3.24 4.46
N TRP A 69 -10.49 -3.44 3.88
CA TRP A 69 -10.20 -4.59 3.01
C TRP A 69 -9.73 -5.84 3.78
N GLY A 70 -9.59 -5.76 5.11
CA GLY A 70 -9.15 -6.87 5.94
C GLY A 70 -7.71 -7.30 5.68
N LEU A 71 -6.84 -6.36 5.28
CA LEU A 71 -5.46 -6.64 4.91
C LEU A 71 -4.58 -6.75 6.16
N SER A 72 -3.80 -7.83 6.25
CA SER A 72 -2.71 -7.92 7.21
C SER A 72 -1.59 -6.96 6.80
N PHE A 73 -1.05 -6.20 7.74
CA PHE A 73 0.06 -5.30 7.48
C PHE A 73 1.07 -5.27 8.63
N ARG A 74 2.34 -5.06 8.28
CA ARG A 74 3.44 -4.79 9.22
C ARG A 74 3.95 -3.37 9.02
N VAL A 75 4.46 -2.74 10.09
CA VAL A 75 5.02 -1.39 10.03
C VAL A 75 6.47 -1.42 10.50
N GLU A 76 7.38 -0.84 9.71
CA GLU A 76 8.81 -0.72 10.02
C GLU A 76 9.29 0.74 9.90
N MET A 77 10.39 1.08 10.57
CA MET A 77 10.97 2.44 10.65
C MET A 77 12.31 2.58 9.95
#